data_AF-A0A521ZVB5-F1
#
_entry.id   AF-A0A521ZVB5-F1
#
_cell.length_a   1.000
_cell.length_b   1.000
_cell.length_c   1.000
_cell.angle_alpha   90.00
_cell.angle_beta   90.00
_cell.angle_gamma   90.00
#
_symmetry.space_group_name_H-M   'P 1'
#
loop_
_entity.id
_entity.type
_entity.pdbx_description
1 polymer ?
#
loop_
_entity_poly.entity_id
_entity_poly.type
_entity_poly.pdbx_seq_one_letter_code
_entity_poly.pdbx_strand_id
1 'polypeptide(L)'
;MGFREKAEMGQINQPEAEGDASDIGKVLEQLRERRRVILGWSDITPEDRKIIEELDVKIEALGMRLPVAANGSEEQGDLDQRIQAAENWDGLYRAIRENGNGGIQGSQESFTAERLIKIIAGVRGGTNILADVTRSHGIREKVKQLLSVDKTQPV
;
A
#
# COMPACT_ATOMS: atom_id res chain seq x y z
N MET A 1 -45.05 3.32 -36.10
CA MET A 1 -43.57 3.40 -36.08
C MET A 1 -43.15 3.43 -34.62
N GLY A 2 -42.38 2.44 -34.19
CA GLY A 2 -42.20 2.08 -32.78
C GLY A 2 -41.07 2.85 -32.11
N PHE A 3 -41.33 3.34 -30.90
CA PHE A 3 -40.32 3.83 -29.97
C PHE A 3 -40.15 2.79 -28.86
N ARG A 4 -39.02 2.08 -28.87
CA ARG A 4 -38.50 1.30 -27.75
C ARG A 4 -36.98 1.39 -27.80
N GLU A 5 -36.43 2.48 -27.29
CA GLU A 5 -35.04 2.49 -26.82
C GLU A 5 -35.04 2.01 -25.37
N LYS A 6 -34.60 0.77 -25.16
CA LYS A 6 -34.23 0.28 -23.84
C LYS A 6 -32.85 0.86 -23.52
N ALA A 7 -32.80 1.91 -22.71
CA ALA A 7 -31.59 2.29 -21.99
C ALA A 7 -31.40 1.26 -20.85
N GLU A 8 -30.66 0.18 -21.13
CA GLU A 8 -30.06 -0.64 -20.07
C GLU A 8 -28.92 0.16 -19.44
N MET A 9 -29.27 1.08 -18.54
CA MET A 9 -28.30 1.64 -17.61
C MET A 9 -27.93 0.54 -16.62
N GLY A 10 -26.80 -0.11 -16.87
CA GLY A 10 -26.16 -0.99 -15.91
C GLY A 10 -26.00 -0.23 -14.60
N GLN A 11 -26.62 -0.74 -13.54
CA GLN A 11 -26.46 -0.24 -12.18
C GLN A 11 -24.96 -0.27 -11.85
N ILE A 12 -24.36 0.91 -11.74
CA ILE A 12 -23.00 1.07 -11.25
C ILE A 12 -23.10 0.81 -9.75
N ASN A 13 -22.77 -0.42 -9.33
CA ASN A 13 -22.56 -0.75 -7.92
C ASN A 13 -21.54 0.24 -7.35
N GLN A 14 -21.98 1.12 -6.46
CA GLN A 14 -21.08 1.90 -5.63
C GLN A 14 -20.39 0.92 -4.68
N PRO A 15 -19.05 0.80 -4.69
CA PRO A 15 -18.38 0.04 -3.64
C PRO A 15 -18.57 0.80 -2.32
N GLU A 16 -19.19 0.14 -1.34
CA GLU A 16 -19.22 0.60 0.04
C GLU A 16 -17.76 0.76 0.51
N ALA A 17 -17.37 1.99 0.78
CA ALA A 17 -16.01 2.35 1.11
C ALA A 17 -15.71 2.02 2.59
N GLU A 18 -15.55 0.74 2.89
CA GLU A 18 -14.75 0.27 4.02
C GLU A 18 -13.37 -0.12 3.48
N GLY A 19 -12.54 0.88 3.18
CA GLY A 19 -11.33 0.68 2.37
C GLY A 19 -10.03 0.80 3.15
N ASP A 20 -9.33 -0.33 3.31
CA ASP A 20 -7.96 -0.43 3.82
C ASP A 20 -6.98 0.13 2.76
N ALA A 21 -5.72 0.41 3.10
CA ALA A 21 -4.77 1.08 2.19
C ALA A 21 -4.53 0.33 0.84
N SER A 22 -4.86 -0.97 0.80
CA SER A 22 -4.88 -1.84 -0.39
C SER A 22 -5.97 -1.45 -1.39
N ASP A 23 -7.10 -0.94 -0.91
CA ASP A 23 -8.24 -0.55 -1.73
C ASP A 23 -7.96 0.76 -2.48
N ILE A 24 -7.14 1.64 -1.92
CA ILE A 24 -6.71 2.88 -2.57
C ILE A 24 -5.88 2.58 -3.83
N GLY A 25 -4.97 1.61 -3.78
CA GLY A 25 -4.17 1.20 -4.95
C GLY A 25 -5.03 0.66 -6.10
N LYS A 26 -5.98 -0.22 -5.77
CA LYS A 26 -6.95 -0.77 -6.74
C LYS A 26 -7.84 0.31 -7.34
N VAL A 27 -8.29 1.27 -6.53
CA VAL A 27 -9.10 2.40 -6.99
C VAL A 27 -8.30 3.30 -7.95
N LEU A 28 -7.03 3.57 -7.67
CA LEU A 28 -6.16 4.35 -8.56
C LEU A 28 -5.92 3.64 -9.90
N GLU A 29 -5.75 2.32 -9.88
CA GLU A 29 -5.57 1.52 -11.10
C GLU A 29 -6.85 1.46 -11.94
N GLN A 30 -8.02 1.28 -11.31
CA GLN A 30 -9.31 1.37 -11.98
C GLN A 30 -9.55 2.76 -12.60
N LEU A 31 -9.12 3.84 -11.94
CA LEU A 31 -9.21 5.20 -12.50
C LEU A 31 -8.31 5.38 -13.73
N ARG A 32 -7.10 4.81 -13.72
CA ARG A 32 -6.20 4.83 -14.90
C ARG A 32 -6.76 4.04 -16.08
N GLU A 33 -7.34 2.86 -15.81
CA GLU A 33 -7.99 2.02 -16.84
C GLU A 33 -9.19 2.74 -17.46
N ARG A 34 -10.05 3.33 -16.62
CA ARG A 34 -11.21 4.13 -17.08
C ARG A 34 -10.77 5.35 -17.89
N ARG A 35 -9.68 6.01 -17.50
CA ARG A 35 -9.10 7.13 -18.25
C ARG A 35 -8.60 6.71 -19.63
N ARG A 36 -7.95 5.54 -19.76
CA ARG A 36 -7.52 4.99 -21.07
C ARG A 36 -8.72 4.76 -22.00
N VAL A 37 -9.84 4.30 -21.46
CA VAL A 37 -11.09 4.12 -22.20
C VAL A 37 -11.69 5.47 -22.61
N ILE A 38 -11.78 6.43 -21.68
CA ILE A 38 -12.34 7.77 -21.95
C ILE A 38 -11.52 8.49 -23.01
N LEU A 39 -10.18 8.48 -22.93
CA LEU A 39 -9.28 9.10 -23.91
C LEU A 39 -9.36 8.48 -25.32
N GLY A 40 -9.95 7.29 -25.44
CA GLY A 40 -10.25 6.64 -26.72
C GLY A 40 -11.61 7.01 -27.32
N TRP A 41 -12.43 7.82 -26.64
CA TRP A 41 -13.72 8.28 -27.17
C TRP A 41 -13.51 9.48 -28.09
N SER A 42 -14.08 9.43 -29.29
CA SER A 42 -13.89 10.44 -30.34
C SER A 42 -14.49 11.83 -30.00
N ASP A 43 -15.31 11.93 -28.96
CA ASP A 43 -16.10 13.12 -28.63
C ASP A 43 -15.57 13.93 -27.42
N ILE A 44 -14.33 13.71 -27.02
CA ILE A 44 -13.74 14.46 -25.90
C ILE A 44 -13.51 15.91 -26.31
N THR A 45 -14.16 16.84 -25.63
CA THR A 45 -14.00 18.27 -25.89
C THR A 45 -12.63 18.76 -25.40
N PRO A 46 -12.13 19.89 -25.91
CA PRO A 46 -10.92 20.52 -25.39
C PRO A 46 -11.03 20.87 -23.90
N GLU A 47 -12.21 21.27 -23.42
CA GLU A 47 -12.49 21.48 -21.98
C GLU A 47 -12.33 20.18 -21.17
N ASP A 48 -12.85 19.05 -21.67
CA ASP A 48 -12.71 17.76 -20.98
C ASP A 48 -11.25 17.31 -20.87
N ARG A 49 -10.45 17.55 -21.92
CA ARG A 49 -8.99 17.30 -21.89
C ARG A 49 -8.30 18.12 -20.81
N LYS A 50 -8.67 19.39 -20.67
CA LYS A 50 -8.08 20.29 -19.66
C LYS A 50 -8.42 19.83 -18.24
N ILE A 51 -9.64 19.34 -18.03
CA ILE A 51 -10.06 18.77 -16.73
C ILE A 51 -9.27 17.48 -16.44
N ILE A 52 -9.07 16.62 -17.44
CA ILE A 52 -8.27 15.39 -17.31
C ILE A 52 -6.82 15.72 -16.92
N GLU A 53 -6.20 16.70 -17.57
CA GLU A 53 -4.83 17.14 -17.25
C GLU A 53 -4.72 17.73 -15.84
N GLU A 54 -5.70 18.53 -15.40
CA GLU A 54 -5.71 19.08 -14.05
C GLU A 54 -5.87 17.97 -12.99
N LEU A 55 -6.67 16.95 -13.28
CA LEU A 55 -6.82 15.78 -12.42
C LEU A 55 -5.52 14.96 -12.38
N ASP A 56 -4.77 14.84 -13.47
CA ASP A 56 -3.47 14.15 -13.48
C ASP A 56 -2.45 14.82 -12.56
N VAL A 57 -2.35 16.15 -12.62
CA VAL A 57 -1.45 16.91 -11.72
C VAL A 57 -1.84 16.70 -10.25
N LYS A 58 -3.15 16.66 -9.96
CA LYS A 58 -3.63 16.38 -8.60
C LYS A 58 -3.34 14.94 -8.16
N ILE A 59 -3.45 13.97 -9.06
CA ILE A 59 -3.11 12.57 -8.80
C ILE A 59 -1.60 12.42 -8.54
N GLU A 60 -0.74 13.07 -9.33
CA GLU A 60 0.71 13.07 -9.10
C GLU A 60 1.09 13.77 -7.79
N ALA A 61 0.48 14.91 -7.47
CA ALA A 61 0.70 15.60 -6.21
C ALA A 61 0.27 14.77 -4.99
N LEU A 62 -0.82 14.01 -5.11
CA LEU A 62 -1.25 13.06 -4.08
C LEU A 62 -0.32 11.85 -4.00
N GLY A 63 0.17 11.35 -5.15
CA GLY A 63 1.17 10.28 -5.23
C GLY A 63 2.58 10.67 -4.78
N MET A 64 2.90 11.97 -4.69
CA MET A 64 4.11 12.48 -4.05
C MET A 64 3.95 12.69 -2.54
N ARG A 65 2.73 13.01 -2.05
CA ARG A 65 2.43 13.17 -0.62
C ARG A 65 2.19 11.85 0.10
N LEU A 66 1.76 10.83 -0.62
CA LEU A 66 1.69 9.45 -0.16
C LEU A 66 2.87 8.72 -0.79
N PRO A 67 3.81 8.10 -0.05
CA PRO A 67 4.85 7.29 -0.68
C PRO A 67 4.20 6.04 -1.31
N VAL A 68 3.72 6.18 -2.54
CA VAL A 68 3.33 5.05 -3.38
C VAL A 68 4.63 4.50 -3.93
N ALA A 69 5.19 3.55 -3.21
CA ALA A 69 6.39 2.84 -3.61
C ALA A 69 6.16 2.20 -4.99
N ALA A 70 6.63 2.90 -6.02
CA ALA A 70 6.87 2.35 -7.34
C ALA A 70 7.81 1.16 -7.17
N ASN A 71 7.28 -0.03 -7.45
CA ASN A 71 7.91 -1.29 -7.82
C ASN A 71 7.08 -2.45 -7.24
N GLY A 72 5.89 -2.61 -7.80
CA GLY A 72 5.24 -3.91 -7.86
C GLY A 72 5.87 -4.70 -9.00
N SER A 73 6.93 -5.43 -8.70
CA SER A 73 7.29 -6.62 -9.45
C SER A 73 7.00 -7.78 -8.52
N GLU A 74 5.95 -8.49 -8.89
CA GLU A 74 5.41 -9.69 -8.29
C GLU A 74 6.49 -10.77 -8.20
N GLU A 75 7.14 -10.86 -7.05
CA GLU A 75 7.58 -12.15 -6.53
C GLU A 75 7.01 -12.25 -5.13
N GLN A 76 6.09 -13.19 -4.96
CA GLN A 76 5.55 -13.62 -3.68
C GLN A 76 6.65 -14.40 -2.94
N GLY A 77 7.77 -13.71 -2.70
CA GLY A 77 8.92 -14.22 -1.98
C GLY A 77 8.54 -14.48 -0.53
N ASP A 78 9.15 -15.52 0.02
CA ASP A 78 9.02 -15.92 1.42
C ASP A 78 9.10 -14.68 2.34
N LEU A 79 8.26 -14.61 3.37
CA LEU A 79 8.22 -13.48 4.31
C LEU A 79 9.62 -13.14 4.79
N ASP A 80 10.44 -14.16 5.03
CA ASP A 80 11.85 -14.05 5.39
C ASP A 80 12.63 -13.15 4.42
N GLN A 81 12.52 -13.40 3.12
CA GLN A 81 13.26 -12.64 2.11
C GLN A 81 12.83 -11.19 2.09
N ARG A 82 11.53 -10.92 2.25
CA ARG A 82 10.98 -9.56 2.24
C ARG A 82 11.37 -8.78 3.49
N ILE A 83 11.37 -9.43 4.65
CA ILE A 83 11.90 -8.86 5.89
C ILE A 83 13.38 -8.56 5.71
N GLN A 84 14.19 -9.49 5.19
CA GLN A 84 15.63 -9.29 4.99
C GLN A 84 15.95 -8.22 3.93
N ALA A 85 15.12 -8.08 2.90
CA ALA A 85 15.28 -7.06 1.86
C ALA A 85 14.86 -5.65 2.32
N ALA A 86 14.19 -5.49 3.47
CA ALA A 86 13.75 -4.17 3.93
C ALA A 86 14.93 -3.25 4.26
N GLU A 87 15.16 -2.23 3.45
CA GLU A 87 16.25 -1.25 3.65
C GLU A 87 15.90 -0.15 4.66
N ASN A 88 14.60 0.03 4.94
CA ASN A 88 14.08 1.06 5.82
C ASN A 88 12.86 0.56 6.61
N TRP A 89 12.40 1.37 7.56
CA TRP A 89 11.26 1.06 8.42
C TRP A 89 9.97 0.83 7.65
N ASP A 90 9.70 1.64 6.62
CA ASP A 90 8.49 1.53 5.82
C ASP A 90 8.45 0.21 5.04
N GLY A 91 9.58 -0.20 4.45
CA GLY A 91 9.74 -1.50 3.80
C GLY A 91 9.50 -2.66 4.77
N LEU A 92 9.99 -2.56 6.00
CA LEU A 92 9.76 -3.57 7.04
C LEU A 92 8.28 -3.65 7.43
N TYR A 93 7.62 -2.51 7.66
CA TYR A 93 6.20 -2.47 8.01
C TYR A 93 5.32 -3.00 6.88
N ARG A 94 5.68 -2.68 5.63
CA ARG A 94 5.01 -3.20 4.44
C ARG A 94 5.14 -4.71 4.34
N ALA A 95 6.34 -5.26 4.52
CA ALA A 95 6.58 -6.70 4.49
C ALA A 95 5.75 -7.43 5.57
N ILE A 96 5.65 -6.86 6.77
CA ILE A 96 4.83 -7.42 7.86
C ILE A 96 3.33 -7.33 7.54
N ARG A 97 2.85 -6.19 7.02
CA ARG A 97 1.43 -5.96 6.72
C ARG A 97 0.94 -6.87 5.60
N GLU A 98 1.69 -6.97 4.51
CA GLU A 98 1.26 -7.72 3.31
C GLU A 98 1.27 -9.24 3.52
N ASN A 99 2.02 -9.77 4.49
CA ASN A 99 1.99 -11.18 4.88
C ASN A 99 1.17 -11.44 6.16
N GLY A 100 0.64 -10.37 6.77
CA GLY A 100 0.02 -10.38 8.08
C GLY A 100 -1.38 -10.99 8.14
N ASN A 101 -1.98 -11.36 7.01
CA ASN A 101 -3.34 -11.91 6.96
C ASN A 101 -3.48 -13.26 7.71
N GLY A 102 -2.38 -13.99 7.93
CA GLY A 102 -2.36 -15.22 8.74
C GLY A 102 -1.83 -15.05 10.17
N GLY A 103 -1.36 -13.86 10.53
CA GLY A 103 -0.56 -13.63 11.74
C GLY A 103 0.85 -14.21 11.62
N ILE A 104 1.79 -13.61 12.35
CA ILE A 104 3.18 -14.06 12.44
C ILE A 104 3.30 -14.94 13.68
N GLN A 105 3.57 -16.22 13.47
CA GLN A 105 3.69 -17.17 14.57
C GLN A 105 5.04 -17.02 15.27
N GLY A 106 5.00 -16.50 16.49
CA GLY A 106 6.11 -16.55 17.42
C GLY A 106 6.24 -17.93 18.08
N SER A 107 7.37 -18.16 18.74
CA SER A 107 7.60 -19.40 19.49
C SER A 107 6.64 -19.58 20.68
N GLN A 108 6.05 -18.49 21.19
CA GLN A 108 5.17 -18.52 22.37
C GLN A 108 3.77 -17.97 22.09
N GLU A 109 3.60 -17.11 21.08
CA GLU A 109 2.31 -16.52 20.73
C GLU A 109 2.29 -16.13 19.26
N SER A 110 1.09 -16.03 18.68
CA SER A 110 0.89 -15.48 17.35
C SER A 110 0.66 -13.97 17.45
N PHE A 111 1.36 -13.22 16.61
CA PHE A 111 1.25 -11.77 16.53
C PHE A 111 0.44 -11.39 15.30
N THR A 112 -0.57 -10.54 15.46
CA THR A 112 -1.15 -9.86 14.30
C THR A 112 -0.13 -8.87 13.74
N ALA A 113 -0.24 -8.56 12.44
CA ALA A 113 0.63 -7.62 11.76
C ALA A 113 0.68 -6.26 12.50
N GLU A 114 -0.49 -5.74 12.86
CA GLU A 114 -0.65 -4.47 13.56
C GLU A 114 0.02 -4.47 14.93
N ARG A 115 -0.18 -5.55 15.71
CA ARG A 115 0.43 -5.66 17.04
C ARG A 115 1.95 -5.69 16.93
N LEU A 116 2.48 -6.44 15.97
CA LEU A 116 3.92 -6.51 15.76
C LEU A 116 4.49 -5.16 15.31
N ILE A 117 3.83 -4.48 14.35
CA ILE A 117 4.22 -3.13 13.91
C ILE A 117 4.23 -2.16 15.10
N LYS A 118 3.22 -2.20 15.97
CA LYS A 118 3.15 -1.35 17.17
C LYS A 118 4.32 -1.63 18.14
N ILE A 119 4.67 -2.89 18.35
CA ILE A 119 5.80 -3.26 19.18
C ILE A 119 7.10 -2.70 18.59
N ILE A 120 7.32 -2.90 17.28
CA ILE A 120 8.51 -2.43 16.57
C ILE A 120 8.60 -0.90 16.58
N ALA A 121 7.49 -0.20 16.34
CA ALA A 121 7.43 1.26 16.43
C ALA A 121 7.79 1.75 17.83
N GLY A 122 7.33 1.07 18.88
CA GLY A 122 7.72 1.36 20.26
C GLY A 122 9.21 1.12 20.52
N VAL A 123 9.80 0.09 19.91
CA VAL A 123 11.27 -0.15 20.00
C VAL A 123 12.04 0.97 19.32
N ARG A 124 11.59 1.45 18.15
CA ARG A 124 12.17 2.60 17.47
C ARG A 124 12.07 3.87 18.31
N GLY A 125 10.92 4.10 18.95
CA GLY A 125 10.68 5.24 19.84
C GLY A 125 11.30 5.11 21.25
N GLY A 126 11.95 3.99 21.56
CA GLY A 126 12.54 3.73 22.88
C GLY A 126 11.53 3.43 24.00
N THR A 127 10.24 3.22 23.68
CA THR A 127 9.21 2.86 24.67
C THR A 127 9.12 1.36 24.92
N ASN A 128 9.61 0.54 24.00
CA ASN A 128 9.69 -0.93 24.14
C ASN A 128 11.14 -1.41 24.01
N ILE A 129 11.42 -2.62 24.50
CA ILE A 129 12.74 -3.24 24.36
C ILE A 129 12.78 -4.18 23.16
N LEU A 130 13.95 -4.33 22.54
CA LEU A 130 14.14 -5.21 21.38
C LEU A 130 13.76 -6.67 21.67
N ALA A 131 13.81 -7.09 22.94
CA ALA A 131 13.42 -8.43 23.37
C ALA A 131 11.93 -8.72 23.19
N ASP A 132 11.08 -7.69 23.10
CA ASP A 132 9.63 -7.82 22.89
C ASP A 132 9.28 -8.14 21.43
N VAL A 133 10.22 -7.90 20.50
CA VAL A 133 10.05 -8.20 19.08
C VAL A 133 10.31 -9.69 18.84
N THR A 134 9.44 -10.37 18.10
CA THR A 134 9.62 -11.78 17.76
C THR A 134 10.92 -12.03 16.97
N ARG A 135 11.54 -13.19 17.20
CA ARG A 135 12.68 -13.69 16.41
C ARG A 135 12.24 -14.40 15.13
N SER A 136 10.94 -14.69 14.98
CA SER A 136 10.41 -15.32 13.78
C SER A 136 10.76 -14.49 12.54
N HIS A 137 11.07 -15.19 11.44
CA HIS A 137 11.39 -14.58 10.15
C HIS A 137 12.54 -13.56 10.18
N GLY A 138 13.41 -13.63 11.21
CA GLY A 138 14.54 -12.71 11.39
C GLY A 138 14.14 -11.25 11.66
N ILE A 139 12.92 -11.02 12.13
CA ILE A 139 12.37 -9.67 12.33
C ILE A 139 13.17 -8.89 13.36
N ARG A 140 13.51 -9.50 14.50
CA ARG A 140 14.29 -8.86 15.57
C ARG A 140 15.66 -8.39 15.07
N GLU A 141 16.34 -9.23 14.31
CA GLU A 141 17.65 -8.97 13.73
C GLU A 141 17.57 -7.80 12.76
N LYS A 142 16.52 -7.77 11.92
CA LYS A 142 16.30 -6.66 11.00
C LYS A 142 15.99 -5.34 11.71
N VAL A 143 15.16 -5.36 12.74
CA VAL A 143 14.90 -4.19 13.59
C VAL A 143 16.19 -3.68 14.22
N LYS A 144 17.06 -4.58 14.70
CA LYS A 144 18.38 -4.21 15.25
C LYS A 144 19.28 -3.54 14.20
N GLN A 145 19.30 -4.05 12.97
CA GLN A 145 20.04 -3.44 11.85
C GLN A 145 19.54 -2.03 11.57
N LEU A 146 18.22 -1.85 11.39
CA LEU A 146 17.62 -0.54 11.10
C LEU A 146 17.85 0.47 12.24
N LEU A 147 17.76 0.04 13.50
CA LEU A 147 18.12 0.87 14.66
C LEU A 147 19.58 1.33 14.64
N SER A 148 20.47 0.49 14.13
CA SER A 148 21.89 0.82 14.06
C SER A 148 22.12 1.88 12.97
N VAL A 149 21.46 1.75 11.82
CA VAL A 149 21.49 2.74 10.74
C VAL A 149 20.93 4.09 11.21
N ASP A 150 19.77 4.12 11.89
CA ASP A 150 19.17 5.35 12.43
C ASP A 150 20.10 6.06 13.44
N LYS A 151 20.85 5.31 14.26
CA LYS A 151 21.80 5.88 15.23
C LYS A 151 23.11 6.36 14.61
N THR A 152 23.42 5.92 13.40
CA THR A 152 24.69 6.24 12.71
C THR A 152 24.54 7.42 11.74
N GLN A 153 23.33 7.97 11.56
CA GLN A 153 23.16 9.26 10.87
C GLN A 153 23.42 10.40 11.87
N PRO A 154 24.57 11.11 11.77
CA PRO A 154 24.75 12.35 12.51
C PRO A 154 23.79 13.40 11.95
N VAL A 155 23.13 14.11 12.86
CA VAL A 155 22.34 15.33 12.57
C VAL A 155 23.25 16.41 11.98
#